data_AF-A0A8C5WRG2-F1
#
_entry.id   AF-A0A8C5WRG2-F1
#
_cell.length_a   1.000
_cell.length_b   1.000
_cell.length_c   1.000
_cell.angle_alpha   90.00
_cell.angle_beta   90.00
_cell.angle_gamma   90.00
#
_symmetry.space_group_name_H-M   'P 1'
#
loop_
_entity.id
_entity.type
_entity.pdbx_description
1 polymer ?
#
loop_
_entity_poly.entity_id
_entity_poly.type
_entity_poly.pdbx_seq_one_letter_code
_entity_poly.pdbx_strand_id
1 'polypeptide(L)'
;RRNQKHQSIKLQSYRDLKEVTPEALQMVKRNFEWVAERVELLLKPQTTQGRVVVLMGSTSDLGHCEKIKKACGNYGVSCELRVTSAHKGPDETLRIKAEYEGDGIPTVFVAVAGRSNGLGPVLSGNTAYPVVNCPPLSADWGAQDIWSSLRMPTGLGCSTILSPEGAAQFAAQIFGLNDHCVWAKLRSCILNTWISLKQADKKMREYTL
;
A
#
# COMPACT_ATOMS: atom_id res chain seq x y z
N ARG A 1 10.45 -4.19 30.58
CA ARG A 1 9.09 -3.60 30.46
C ARG A 1 8.05 -4.54 31.09
N ARG A 2 8.01 -4.70 32.43
CA ARG A 2 7.12 -5.64 33.17
C ARG A 2 6.14 -4.94 34.15
N ASN A 3 6.01 -3.61 34.12
CA ASN A 3 5.27 -2.84 35.14
C ASN A 3 4.02 -2.10 34.61
N GLN A 4 3.18 -2.74 33.78
CA GLN A 4 1.90 -2.15 33.30
C GLN A 4 0.66 -3.01 33.60
N LYS A 5 0.71 -3.90 34.60
CA LYS A 5 -0.46 -4.73 34.99
C LYS A 5 -1.56 -3.99 35.76
N HIS A 6 -1.40 -2.70 36.09
CA HIS A 6 -2.25 -2.00 37.07
C HIS A 6 -3.31 -1.01 36.52
N GLN A 7 -3.46 -0.86 35.20
CA GLN A 7 -4.55 -0.05 34.63
C GLN A 7 -5.33 -0.87 33.62
N SER A 8 -6.16 -1.79 34.14
CA SER A 8 -7.13 -2.47 33.30
C SER A 8 -8.24 -1.49 32.95
N ILE A 9 -8.27 -1.06 31.70
CA ILE A 9 -9.33 -0.21 31.12
C ILE A 9 -10.47 -1.06 30.50
N LYS A 10 -10.41 -2.37 30.70
CA LYS A 10 -11.33 -3.36 30.14
C LYS A 10 -12.36 -3.77 31.19
N LEU A 11 -13.42 -4.49 30.78
CA LEU A 11 -14.41 -5.08 31.70
C LEU A 11 -13.80 -5.92 32.83
N GLN A 12 -12.57 -6.42 32.65
CA GLN A 12 -11.83 -7.09 33.72
C GLN A 12 -11.66 -6.22 34.97
N SER A 13 -11.59 -4.88 34.85
CA SER A 13 -11.51 -3.98 36.01
C SER A 13 -12.76 -3.98 36.89
N TYR A 14 -13.91 -4.36 36.33
CA TYR A 14 -15.13 -4.60 37.10
C TYR A 14 -15.12 -6.00 37.74
N ARG A 15 -14.64 -7.02 37.01
CA ARG A 15 -14.57 -8.41 37.51
C ARG A 15 -13.58 -8.60 38.66
N ASP A 16 -12.53 -7.78 38.71
CA ASP A 16 -11.49 -7.84 39.75
C ASP A 16 -11.89 -7.11 41.04
N LEU A 17 -13.07 -6.49 41.10
CA LEU A 17 -13.57 -5.83 42.29
C LEU A 17 -13.86 -6.87 43.38
N LYS A 18 -13.22 -6.73 44.55
CA LYS A 18 -13.53 -7.55 45.73
C LYS A 18 -14.95 -7.31 46.23
N GLU A 19 -15.42 -6.07 46.09
CA GLU A 19 -16.78 -5.64 46.43
C GLU A 19 -17.20 -4.53 45.45
N VAL A 20 -18.47 -4.52 45.05
CA VAL A 20 -19.02 -3.56 44.09
C VAL A 20 -19.59 -2.35 44.84
N THR A 21 -18.75 -1.35 45.07
CA THR A 21 -19.17 -0.07 45.68
C THR A 21 -19.51 0.99 44.62
N PRO A 22 -20.30 2.03 44.96
CA PRO A 22 -20.56 3.15 44.06
C PRO A 22 -19.27 3.82 43.53
N GLU A 23 -18.25 3.97 44.37
CA GLU A 23 -16.96 4.56 44.02
C GLU A 23 -16.20 3.69 43.03
N ALA A 24 -16.22 2.37 43.24
CA ALA A 24 -15.62 1.39 42.33
C ALA A 24 -16.32 1.40 40.96
N LEU A 25 -17.65 1.53 40.92
CA LEU A 25 -18.41 1.69 39.69
C LEU A 25 -18.07 2.99 38.95
N GLN A 26 -17.87 4.12 39.65
CA GLN A 26 -17.42 5.37 39.01
C GLN A 26 -16.01 5.24 38.41
N MET A 27 -15.11 4.50 39.05
CA MET A 27 -13.81 4.17 38.45
C MET A 27 -13.98 3.36 37.16
N VAL A 28 -14.80 2.30 37.17
CA VAL A 28 -15.07 1.49 35.97
C VAL A 28 -15.68 2.34 34.86
N LYS A 29 -16.65 3.21 35.18
CA LYS A 29 -17.27 4.12 34.21
C LYS A 29 -16.22 4.99 33.51
N ARG A 30 -15.32 5.64 34.28
CA ARG A 30 -14.23 6.46 33.72
C ARG A 30 -13.31 5.66 32.80
N ASN A 31 -13.05 4.39 33.09
CA ASN A 31 -12.25 3.53 32.20
C ASN A 31 -12.96 3.32 30.85
N PHE A 32 -14.27 3.13 30.86
CA PHE A 32 -15.04 2.91 29.63
C PHE A 32 -15.18 4.22 28.82
N GLU A 33 -15.39 5.35 29.49
CA GLU A 33 -15.37 6.68 28.85
C GLU A 33 -14.02 6.94 28.17
N TRP A 34 -12.91 6.63 28.86
CA TRP A 34 -11.57 6.75 28.30
C TRP A 34 -11.37 5.92 27.03
N VAL A 35 -11.91 4.70 27.00
CA VAL A 35 -11.87 3.81 25.82
C VAL A 35 -12.76 4.35 24.71
N ALA A 36 -13.98 4.80 25.04
CA ALA A 36 -14.94 5.33 24.09
C ALA A 36 -14.38 6.57 23.36
N GLU A 37 -13.71 7.47 24.08
CA GLU A 37 -13.05 8.63 23.47
C GLU A 37 -11.93 8.25 22.49
N ARG A 38 -11.23 7.15 22.75
CA ARG A 38 -10.02 6.76 21.99
C ARG A 38 -10.29 5.80 20.86
N VAL A 39 -11.41 5.10 20.86
CA VAL A 39 -11.74 4.14 19.79
C VAL A 39 -11.87 4.85 18.44
N GLU A 40 -12.37 6.10 18.42
CA GLU A 40 -12.47 6.90 17.19
C GLU A 40 -11.09 7.22 16.58
N LEU A 41 -10.04 7.31 17.40
CA LEU A 41 -8.68 7.54 16.91
C LEU A 41 -8.15 6.37 16.09
N LEU A 42 -8.69 5.16 16.28
CA LEU A 42 -8.33 3.98 15.49
C LEU A 42 -8.84 4.08 14.05
N LEU A 43 -9.83 4.93 13.77
CA LEU A 43 -10.34 5.15 12.42
C LEU A 43 -9.55 6.21 11.66
N LYS A 44 -8.80 7.06 12.38
CA LYS A 44 -8.02 8.15 11.79
C LYS A 44 -6.64 7.62 11.36
N PRO A 45 -6.13 7.98 10.17
CA PRO A 45 -4.74 7.69 9.81
C PRO A 45 -3.81 8.37 10.80
N GLN A 46 -2.79 7.64 11.29
CA GLN A 46 -1.84 8.17 12.29
C GLN A 46 -0.74 9.04 11.66
N THR A 47 -0.56 8.98 10.34
CA THR A 47 0.43 9.74 9.57
C THR A 47 -0.21 10.41 8.37
N THR A 48 0.51 11.34 7.73
CA THR A 48 0.16 11.86 6.40
C THR A 48 -0.06 10.69 5.45
N GLN A 49 -1.24 10.66 4.81
CA GLN A 49 -1.63 9.58 3.90
C GLN A 49 -0.65 9.53 2.73
N GLY A 50 -0.02 8.37 2.52
CA GLY A 50 0.88 8.17 1.40
C GLY A 50 0.13 8.14 0.07
N ARG A 51 0.85 8.44 -1.02
CA ARG A 51 0.31 8.37 -2.38
C ARG A 51 1.14 7.51 -3.31
N VAL A 52 0.49 7.01 -4.34
CA VAL A 52 1.15 6.42 -5.51
C VAL A 52 1.11 7.43 -6.66
N VAL A 53 2.24 7.60 -7.34
CA VAL A 53 2.31 8.36 -8.59
C VAL A 53 2.74 7.40 -9.69
N VAL A 54 1.82 7.13 -10.63
CA VAL A 54 2.11 6.30 -11.80
C VAL A 54 2.58 7.20 -12.93
N LEU A 55 3.81 7.01 -13.37
CA LEU A 55 4.44 7.73 -14.47
C LEU A 55 4.45 6.81 -15.69
N MET A 56 3.76 7.19 -16.76
CA MET A 56 3.71 6.42 -18.01
C MET A 56 4.48 7.10 -19.13
N GLY A 57 5.25 6.29 -19.87
CA GLY A 57 6.05 6.75 -21.02
C GLY A 57 5.22 7.17 -22.25
N SER A 58 3.98 6.66 -22.33
CA SER A 58 3.07 6.83 -23.45
C SER A 58 1.61 6.74 -22.98
N THR A 59 0.73 7.52 -23.59
CA THR A 59 -0.72 7.45 -23.35
C THR A 59 -1.33 6.12 -23.81
N SER A 60 -0.66 5.38 -24.70
CA SER A 60 -1.06 4.01 -25.07
C SER A 60 -1.14 3.07 -23.88
N ASP A 61 -0.39 3.35 -22.81
CA ASP A 61 -0.31 2.50 -21.62
C ASP A 61 -1.35 2.90 -20.55
N LEU A 62 -2.24 3.86 -20.84
CA LEU A 62 -3.24 4.36 -19.90
C LEU A 62 -4.13 3.25 -19.32
N GLY A 63 -4.54 2.29 -20.15
CA GLY A 63 -5.36 1.15 -19.70
C GLY A 63 -4.64 0.26 -18.67
N HIS A 64 -3.32 0.16 -18.74
CA HIS A 64 -2.51 -0.53 -17.73
C HIS A 64 -2.41 0.30 -16.45
N CYS A 65 -2.20 1.61 -16.58
CA CYS A 65 -2.09 2.54 -15.45
C CYS A 65 -3.40 2.67 -14.64
N GLU A 66 -4.55 2.64 -15.31
CA GLU A 66 -5.86 2.68 -14.65
C GLU A 66 -6.12 1.43 -13.80
N LYS A 67 -5.56 0.26 -14.17
CA LYS A 67 -5.62 -0.93 -13.31
C LYS A 67 -4.87 -0.72 -12.00
N ILE A 68 -3.67 -0.12 -12.06
CA ILE A 68 -2.88 0.24 -10.88
C ILE A 68 -3.66 1.21 -10.00
N LYS A 69 -4.18 2.31 -10.58
CA LYS A 69 -4.97 3.32 -9.86
C LYS A 69 -6.20 2.72 -9.19
N LYS A 70 -6.96 1.90 -9.91
CA LYS A 70 -8.12 1.19 -9.35
C LYS A 70 -7.72 0.30 -8.19
N ALA A 71 -6.62 -0.45 -8.32
CA ALA A 71 -6.14 -1.33 -7.26
C ALA A 71 -5.65 -0.56 -6.02
N CYS A 72 -5.00 0.61 -6.18
CA CYS A 72 -4.66 1.50 -5.07
C CYS A 72 -5.91 1.92 -4.26
N GLY A 73 -7.02 2.20 -4.96
CA GLY A 73 -8.31 2.52 -4.36
C GLY A 73 -8.84 1.43 -3.42
N ASN A 74 -8.62 0.15 -3.74
CA ASN A 74 -9.02 -0.97 -2.87
C ASN A 74 -8.31 -0.92 -1.50
N TYR A 75 -7.10 -0.37 -1.45
CA TYR A 75 -6.34 -0.19 -0.22
C TYR A 75 -6.55 1.19 0.41
N GLY A 76 -7.29 2.09 -0.24
CA GLY A 76 -7.49 3.48 0.21
C GLY A 76 -6.22 4.32 0.10
N VAL A 77 -5.34 3.99 -0.85
CA VAL A 77 -4.14 4.76 -1.16
C VAL A 77 -4.48 5.69 -2.34
N SER A 78 -4.18 6.98 -2.21
CA SER A 78 -4.39 7.93 -3.30
C SER A 78 -3.45 7.60 -4.46
N CYS A 79 -3.93 7.76 -5.69
CA CYS A 79 -3.14 7.42 -6.86
C CYS A 79 -3.34 8.44 -7.98
N GLU A 80 -2.23 9.04 -8.42
CA GLU A 80 -2.18 10.00 -9.51
C GLU A 80 -1.54 9.38 -10.75
N LEU A 81 -1.99 9.80 -11.93
CA LEU A 81 -1.44 9.34 -13.22
C LEU A 81 -0.79 10.53 -13.92
N ARG A 82 0.42 10.34 -14.42
CA ARG A 82 1.19 11.36 -15.15
C ARG A 82 1.82 10.75 -16.39
N VAL A 83 2.00 11.57 -17.42
CA VAL A 83 2.66 11.18 -18.67
C VAL A 83 3.99 11.90 -18.76
N THR A 84 5.09 11.16 -18.88
CA THR A 84 6.43 11.73 -19.09
C THR A 84 7.36 10.66 -19.64
N SER A 85 8.39 11.06 -20.39
CA SER A 85 9.29 10.11 -21.05
C SER A 85 10.74 10.44 -20.78
N ALA A 86 11.43 9.55 -20.07
CA ALA A 86 12.87 9.68 -19.83
C ALA A 86 13.73 9.71 -21.11
N HIS A 87 13.22 9.22 -22.24
CA HIS A 87 13.94 9.27 -23.52
C HIS A 87 13.64 10.53 -24.32
N LYS A 88 12.41 11.05 -24.25
CA LYS A 88 11.93 12.16 -25.11
C LYS A 88 11.79 13.51 -24.39
N GLY A 89 11.85 13.51 -23.07
CA GLY A 89 11.74 14.69 -22.20
C GLY A 89 12.21 14.38 -20.77
N PRO A 90 13.49 13.99 -20.59
CA PRO A 90 14.03 13.64 -19.27
C PRO A 90 14.00 14.80 -18.27
N ASP A 91 14.19 16.03 -18.74
CA ASP A 91 14.07 17.27 -17.94
C ASP A 91 12.68 17.41 -17.32
N GLU A 92 11.62 17.18 -18.10
CA GLU A 92 10.25 17.20 -17.61
C GLU A 92 10.00 16.04 -16.63
N THR A 93 10.56 14.85 -16.87
CA THR A 93 10.48 13.72 -15.91
C THR A 93 11.07 14.12 -14.55
N LEU A 94 12.24 14.77 -14.53
CA LEU A 94 12.88 15.23 -13.31
C LEU A 94 12.10 16.35 -12.64
N ARG A 95 11.51 17.26 -13.41
CA ARG A 95 10.66 18.35 -12.91
C ARG A 95 9.40 17.81 -12.24
N ILE A 96 8.68 16.89 -12.88
CA ILE A 96 7.48 16.24 -12.32
C ILE A 96 7.81 15.48 -11.04
N LYS A 97 8.91 14.71 -11.03
CA LYS A 97 9.40 14.03 -9.82
C LYS A 97 9.61 15.03 -8.68
N ALA A 98 10.22 16.18 -8.94
CA ALA A 98 10.49 17.20 -7.93
C ALA A 98 9.20 17.83 -7.35
N GLU A 99 8.12 17.96 -8.14
CA GLU A 99 6.80 18.38 -7.61
C GLU A 99 6.38 17.46 -6.46
N TYR A 100 6.56 16.15 -6.63
CA TYR A 100 6.12 15.14 -5.69
C TYR A 100 7.09 14.86 -4.54
N GLU A 101 8.35 15.28 -4.66
CA GLU A 101 9.30 15.29 -3.55
C GLU A 101 9.13 16.53 -2.66
N GLY A 102 8.72 17.65 -3.24
CA GLY A 102 8.72 18.96 -2.59
C GLY A 102 7.53 19.26 -1.68
N ASP A 103 6.45 18.47 -1.75
CA ASP A 103 5.20 18.74 -1.00
C ASP A 103 5.08 18.02 0.35
N GLY A 104 6.08 17.20 0.72
CA GLY A 104 6.13 16.50 2.00
C GLY A 104 5.20 15.28 2.11
N ILE A 105 4.53 14.87 1.04
CA ILE A 105 3.66 13.68 1.05
C ILE A 105 4.49 12.42 0.74
N PRO A 106 4.49 11.40 1.63
CA PRO A 106 5.18 10.13 1.35
C PRO A 106 4.69 9.51 0.04
N THR A 107 5.60 9.28 -0.90
CA THR A 107 5.26 8.89 -2.27
C THR A 107 5.97 7.59 -2.66
N VAL A 108 5.24 6.69 -3.33
CA VAL A 108 5.82 5.57 -4.09
C VAL A 108 5.60 5.85 -5.57
N PHE A 109 6.68 5.83 -6.35
CA PHE A 109 6.59 5.99 -7.81
C PHE A 109 6.42 4.64 -8.48
N VAL A 110 5.49 4.55 -9.43
CA VAL A 110 5.34 3.37 -10.30
C VAL A 110 5.64 3.80 -11.73
N ALA A 111 6.70 3.24 -12.30
CA ALA A 111 7.11 3.50 -13.68
C ALA A 111 6.47 2.49 -14.63
N VAL A 112 5.67 2.97 -15.57
CA VAL A 112 5.03 2.17 -16.62
C VAL A 112 5.63 2.57 -17.97
N ALA A 113 6.53 1.74 -18.48
CA ALA A 113 7.15 1.93 -19.78
C ALA A 113 7.31 0.57 -20.48
N GLY A 114 6.76 0.45 -21.69
CA GLY A 114 7.00 -0.71 -22.56
C GLY A 114 8.37 -0.65 -23.24
N ARG A 115 8.74 -1.73 -23.95
CA ARG A 115 10.03 -1.85 -24.65
C ARG A 115 11.21 -1.71 -23.67
N SER A 116 12.22 -0.94 -24.03
CA SER A 116 13.33 -0.60 -23.14
C SER A 116 12.89 0.42 -22.09
N ASN A 117 12.62 -0.02 -20.86
CA ASN A 117 12.23 0.84 -19.76
C ASN A 117 13.41 1.68 -19.24
N GLY A 118 13.56 2.90 -19.74
CA GLY A 118 14.46 3.91 -19.17
C GLY A 118 13.81 4.78 -18.08
N LEU A 119 12.48 4.80 -17.99
CA LEU A 119 11.76 5.67 -17.06
C LEU A 119 12.01 5.31 -15.59
N GLY A 120 11.85 4.03 -15.26
CA GLY A 120 12.08 3.55 -13.90
C GLY A 120 13.52 3.72 -13.41
N PRO A 121 14.54 3.36 -14.20
CA PRO A 121 15.94 3.58 -13.85
C PRO A 121 16.28 5.06 -13.63
N VAL A 122 15.81 5.95 -14.52
CA VAL A 122 16.05 7.40 -14.38
C VAL A 122 15.39 7.93 -13.10
N LEU A 123 14.16 7.53 -12.79
CA LEU A 123 13.53 7.89 -11.52
C LEU A 123 14.34 7.36 -10.34
N SER A 124 14.71 6.08 -10.36
CA SER A 124 15.43 5.42 -9.25
C SER A 124 16.79 6.02 -8.95
N GLY A 125 17.49 6.53 -9.96
CA GLY A 125 18.77 7.21 -9.76
C GLY A 125 18.65 8.64 -9.23
N ASN A 126 17.44 9.22 -9.26
CA ASN A 126 17.22 10.64 -8.98
C ASN A 126 16.20 10.91 -7.86
N THR A 127 15.73 9.88 -7.15
CA THR A 127 14.84 10.02 -6.00
C THR A 127 15.25 9.09 -4.85
N ALA A 128 15.05 9.55 -3.62
CA ALA A 128 15.17 8.71 -2.43
C ALA A 128 13.90 7.90 -2.14
N TYR A 129 12.78 8.21 -2.82
CA TYR A 129 11.54 7.48 -2.66
C TYR A 129 11.56 6.13 -3.40
N PRO A 130 10.75 5.15 -2.97
CA PRO A 130 10.67 3.86 -3.65
C PRO A 130 10.18 4.00 -5.09
N VAL A 131 10.86 3.32 -6.00
CA VAL A 131 10.47 3.21 -7.42
C VAL A 131 10.17 1.75 -7.76
N VAL A 132 9.00 1.52 -8.34
CA VAL A 132 8.53 0.21 -8.79
C VAL A 132 8.35 0.24 -10.31
N ASN A 133 9.07 -0.61 -11.03
CA ASN A 133 8.80 -0.89 -12.43
C ASN A 133 7.56 -1.78 -12.55
N CYS A 134 6.59 -1.35 -13.33
CA CYS A 134 5.43 -2.16 -13.72
C CYS A 134 5.25 -2.08 -15.25
N PRO A 135 6.13 -2.77 -16.02
CA PRO A 135 6.11 -2.66 -17.47
C PRO A 135 4.86 -3.34 -18.07
N PRO A 136 4.21 -2.73 -19.08
CA PRO A 136 3.06 -3.32 -19.77
C PRO A 136 3.54 -4.39 -20.78
N LEU A 137 4.04 -5.52 -20.28
CA LEU A 137 4.61 -6.59 -21.11
C LEU A 137 3.56 -7.24 -22.03
N SER A 138 3.96 -7.57 -23.25
CA SER A 138 3.18 -8.39 -24.18
C SER A 138 3.76 -9.81 -24.29
N ALA A 139 2.98 -10.75 -24.82
CA ALA A 139 3.46 -12.11 -25.08
C ALA A 139 4.57 -12.14 -26.16
N ASP A 140 4.50 -11.23 -27.14
CA ASP A 140 5.41 -11.21 -28.28
C ASP A 140 6.84 -10.79 -27.91
N TRP A 141 6.98 -9.78 -27.03
CA TRP A 141 8.27 -9.14 -26.74
C TRP A 141 8.60 -9.04 -25.24
N GLY A 142 7.68 -9.45 -24.36
CA GLY A 142 7.82 -9.26 -22.92
C GLY A 142 9.03 -9.96 -22.32
N ALA A 143 9.44 -11.10 -22.90
CA ALA A 143 10.62 -11.86 -22.45
C ALA A 143 11.93 -11.10 -22.68
N GLN A 144 12.00 -10.25 -23.70
CA GLN A 144 13.16 -9.40 -23.99
C GLN A 144 13.05 -8.08 -23.21
N ASP A 145 11.87 -7.46 -23.22
CA ASP A 145 11.63 -6.15 -22.62
C ASP A 145 11.86 -6.14 -21.10
N ILE A 146 11.49 -7.21 -20.40
CA ILE A 146 11.59 -7.27 -18.92
C ILE A 146 13.02 -7.07 -18.40
N TRP A 147 14.04 -7.46 -19.16
CA TRP A 147 15.43 -7.32 -18.74
C TRP A 147 15.84 -5.86 -18.55
N SER A 148 15.22 -4.94 -19.30
CA SER A 148 15.41 -3.49 -19.12
C SER A 148 14.91 -2.97 -17.77
N SER A 149 14.03 -3.72 -17.08
CA SER A 149 13.56 -3.40 -15.72
C SER A 149 14.27 -4.21 -14.63
N LEU A 150 15.00 -5.27 -14.96
CA LEU A 150 15.66 -6.15 -13.98
C LEU A 150 17.15 -5.89 -13.81
N ARG A 151 17.89 -5.68 -14.91
CA ARG A 151 19.34 -5.53 -14.87
C ARG A 151 19.73 -4.06 -14.88
N MET A 152 20.07 -3.56 -13.70
CA MET A 152 20.42 -2.17 -13.47
C MET A 152 21.91 -1.96 -13.22
N PRO A 153 22.46 -0.76 -13.52
CA PRO A 153 23.75 -0.36 -13.01
C PRO A 153 23.74 -0.27 -11.47
N THR A 154 24.92 -0.36 -10.86
CA THR A 154 25.11 -0.27 -9.41
C THR A 154 24.58 1.08 -8.87
N GLY A 155 23.99 1.04 -7.67
CA GLY A 155 23.47 2.23 -6.98
C GLY A 155 21.99 2.52 -7.23
N LEU A 156 21.31 1.71 -8.05
CA LEU A 156 19.86 1.81 -8.27
C LEU A 156 19.11 0.75 -7.44
N GLY A 157 18.04 1.19 -6.78
CA GLY A 157 17.20 0.37 -5.91
C GLY A 157 15.80 0.07 -6.46
N CYS A 158 15.56 0.25 -7.77
CA CYS A 158 14.24 0.00 -8.34
C CYS A 158 13.86 -1.49 -8.25
N SER A 159 12.63 -1.72 -7.82
CA SER A 159 12.01 -3.06 -7.78
C SER A 159 11.17 -3.27 -9.04
N THR A 160 10.82 -4.52 -9.36
CA THR A 160 10.03 -4.83 -10.56
C THR A 160 8.89 -5.78 -10.21
N ILE A 161 7.67 -5.39 -10.58
CA ILE A 161 6.44 -6.12 -10.33
C ILE A 161 5.63 -6.14 -11.63
N LEU A 162 5.30 -7.34 -12.12
CA LEU A 162 4.67 -7.48 -13.44
C LEU A 162 3.16 -7.23 -13.42
N SER A 163 2.49 -7.56 -12.32
CA SER A 163 1.04 -7.37 -12.19
C SER A 163 0.73 -5.92 -11.81
N PRO A 164 -0.19 -5.23 -12.52
CA PRO A 164 -0.61 -3.88 -12.13
C PRO A 164 -1.31 -3.87 -10.77
N GLU A 165 -2.14 -4.86 -10.46
CA GLU A 165 -2.74 -5.03 -9.14
C GLU A 165 -1.68 -5.33 -8.07
N GLY A 166 -0.68 -6.14 -8.42
CA GLY A 166 0.47 -6.44 -7.56
C GLY A 166 1.32 -5.21 -7.26
N ALA A 167 1.52 -4.30 -8.21
CA ALA A 167 2.27 -3.06 -8.00
C ALA A 167 1.56 -2.15 -7.00
N ALA A 168 0.23 -2.01 -7.13
CA ALA A 168 -0.59 -1.31 -6.14
C ALA A 168 -0.57 -2.00 -4.77
N GLN A 169 -0.64 -3.34 -4.74
CA GLN A 169 -0.57 -4.11 -3.50
C GLN A 169 0.79 -3.95 -2.79
N PHE A 170 1.89 -3.91 -3.54
CA PHE A 170 3.23 -3.70 -2.98
C PHE A 170 3.41 -2.27 -2.45
N ALA A 171 2.91 -1.26 -3.19
CA ALA A 171 2.87 0.10 -2.67
C ALA A 171 2.04 0.18 -1.38
N ALA A 172 0.89 -0.50 -1.32
CA ALA A 172 0.10 -0.61 -0.11
C ALA A 172 0.86 -1.33 1.03
N GLN A 173 1.67 -2.35 0.73
CA GLN A 173 2.51 -3.02 1.74
C GLN A 173 3.57 -2.08 2.31
N ILE A 174 4.18 -1.22 1.47
CA ILE A 174 5.12 -0.18 1.93
C ILE A 174 4.40 0.79 2.87
N PHE A 175 3.24 1.33 2.47
CA PHE A 175 2.49 2.26 3.31
C PHE A 175 1.94 1.59 4.58
N GLY A 176 1.57 0.32 4.52
CA GLY A 176 1.09 -0.46 5.66
C GLY A 176 2.12 -0.63 6.79
N LEU A 177 3.39 -0.29 6.57
CA LEU A 177 4.38 -0.20 7.64
C LEU A 177 4.10 0.96 8.61
N ASN A 178 3.44 2.03 8.14
CA ASN A 178 3.16 3.25 8.92
C ASN A 178 1.67 3.62 8.98
N ASP A 179 0.83 3.02 8.14
CA ASP A 179 -0.62 3.22 8.12
C ASP A 179 -1.37 1.93 8.49
N HIS A 180 -1.92 1.90 9.71
CA HIS A 180 -2.63 0.73 10.23
C HIS A 180 -3.94 0.44 9.49
N CYS A 181 -4.58 1.44 8.87
CA CYS A 181 -5.79 1.25 8.07
C CYS A 181 -5.46 0.53 6.76
N VAL A 182 -4.39 0.92 6.08
CA VAL A 182 -3.89 0.23 4.88
C VAL A 182 -3.44 -1.19 5.24
N TRP A 183 -2.69 -1.35 6.34
CA TRP A 183 -2.27 -2.66 6.84
C TRP A 183 -3.45 -3.59 7.12
N ALA A 184 -4.50 -3.08 7.78
CA ALA A 184 -5.68 -3.88 8.12
C ALA A 184 -6.45 -4.35 6.86
N LYS A 185 -6.49 -3.54 5.80
CA LYS A 185 -7.05 -3.94 4.51
C LYS A 185 -6.24 -5.05 3.85
N LEU A 186 -4.90 -4.96 3.88
CA LEU A 186 -4.03 -6.05 3.41
C LEU A 186 -4.26 -7.33 4.21
N ARG A 187 -4.35 -7.24 5.55
CA ARG A 187 -4.59 -8.40 6.41
C ARG A 187 -5.94 -9.05 6.12
N SER A 188 -6.98 -8.24 5.93
CA SER A 188 -8.32 -8.69 5.54
C SER A 188 -8.33 -9.34 4.15
N CYS A 189 -7.57 -8.79 3.20
CA CYS A 189 -7.44 -9.36 1.85
C CYS A 189 -6.86 -10.79 1.91
N ILE A 190 -5.79 -11.01 2.68
CA ILE A 190 -5.20 -12.35 2.88
C ILE A 190 -6.24 -13.34 3.39
N LEU A 191 -7.02 -12.94 4.42
CA LEU A 191 -8.07 -13.79 4.99
C LEU A 191 -9.15 -14.12 3.96
N ASN A 192 -9.65 -13.11 3.23
CA ASN A 192 -10.73 -13.28 2.28
C ASN A 192 -10.31 -14.16 1.09
N THR A 193 -9.10 -14.01 0.58
CA THR A 193 -8.56 -14.90 -0.46
C THR A 193 -8.54 -16.35 0.02
N TRP A 194 -8.09 -16.60 1.25
CA TRP A 194 -8.10 -17.94 1.82
C TRP A 194 -9.53 -18.51 1.96
N ILE A 195 -10.48 -17.71 2.44
CA ILE A 195 -11.90 -18.09 2.53
C ILE A 195 -12.44 -18.45 1.15
N SER A 196 -12.19 -17.63 0.13
CA SER A 196 -12.65 -17.89 -1.24
C SER A 196 -12.10 -19.20 -1.80
N LEU A 197 -10.84 -19.54 -1.55
CA LEU A 197 -10.26 -20.82 -1.94
C LEU A 197 -10.96 -22.00 -1.26
N LYS A 198 -11.23 -21.90 0.05
CA LYS A 198 -11.95 -22.94 0.80
C LYS A 198 -13.38 -23.14 0.27
N GLN A 199 -14.06 -22.05 -0.08
CA GLN A 199 -15.41 -22.10 -0.65
C GLN A 199 -15.41 -22.72 -2.06
N ALA A 200 -14.45 -22.34 -2.90
CA ALA A 200 -14.30 -22.91 -4.25
C ALA A 200 -14.05 -24.42 -4.20
N ASP A 201 -13.14 -24.87 -3.32
CA ASP A 201 -12.85 -26.29 -3.10
C ASP A 201 -14.07 -27.07 -2.55
N LYS A 202 -14.83 -26.47 -1.63
CA LYS A 202 -16.08 -27.07 -1.15
C LYS A 202 -17.07 -27.28 -2.30
N LYS A 203 -17.28 -26.26 -3.14
CA LYS A 203 -18.17 -26.32 -4.29
C LYS A 203 -17.74 -27.40 -5.29
N MET A 204 -16.44 -27.53 -5.58
CA MET A 204 -15.93 -28.55 -6.50
C MET A 204 -16.15 -29.97 -5.98
N ARG A 205 -16.01 -30.20 -4.66
CA ARG A 205 -16.28 -31.51 -4.07
C ARG A 205 -17.75 -31.92 -4.15
N GLU A 206 -18.67 -30.97 -4.09
CA GLU A 206 -20.11 -31.22 -4.24
C GLU A 206 -20.49 -31.62 -5.67
N TYR A 207 -19.76 -31.18 -6.71
CA TYR A 207 -19.99 -31.60 -8.11
C TYR A 207 -19.42 -32.98 -8.46
N THR A 208 -18.51 -33.51 -7.63
CA THR A 208 -17.78 -34.75 -7.91
C THR A 208 -18.39 -35.96 -7.18
N LEU A 209 -19.46 -35.74 -6.41
CA LEU A 209 -20.27 -36.75 -5.72
C LEU A 209 -21.61 -36.93 -6.44
#